data_AF-A0A1V6CRF0-F1
#
_entry.id   AF-A0A1V6CRF0-F1
#
_cell.length_a   1.000
_cell.length_b   1.000
_cell.length_c   1.000
_cell.angle_alpha   90.00
_cell.angle_beta   90.00
_cell.angle_gamma   90.00
#
_symmetry.space_group_name_H-M   'P 1'
#
loop_
_entity.id
_entity.type
_entity.pdbx_description
1 polymer ?
#
loop_
_entity_poly.entity_id
_entity_poly.type
_entity_poly.pdbx_seq_one_letter_code
_entity_poly.pdbx_strand_id
1 'polypeptide(L)'
;MSLQSLAQNLVSSAKKSHLLDFCIDYDVEYKSSWKKEQLAAAIEKRLLEVPEILTEYYSYEEFFLLEKLINAGGTYTTNDLIPFIPLIGRGLVSVNTPEKHKFVITLAENFRKALAPKIQSIFNDTDFIIQNALDLLALGIVNRYGILSETEMRRKFNHYSGQKFTKNDIAEMILSRDRLSGDIRFLDIGNRIYYHTEFMFQPKSILKEVNTRKDLDYPLLPMEEILQCGSRDYFPENKATAALLKELNKRKVSNPKELVRTAYIMLQNDLGIQNIIQLFSEHIEFSGVDDINVFLRMLLDFSNTLPQWVLKGNSSEELFREEKKFLRPLPAEPYPLPAGKTVRLNVPKVGRNDPCPCGSGKKYKHCCGVHH
;
A
#
# COMPACT_ATOMS: atom_id res chain seq x y z
N MET A 1 14.26 11.77 -31.30
CA MET A 1 14.46 12.96 -30.45
C MET A 1 15.83 12.82 -29.81
N SER A 2 16.70 13.83 -29.86
CA SER A 2 17.93 13.77 -29.06
C SER A 2 17.53 13.73 -27.59
N LEU A 3 18.09 12.78 -26.85
CA LEU A 3 17.90 12.72 -25.40
C LEU A 3 18.48 14.02 -24.81
N GLN A 4 17.63 14.81 -24.16
CA GLN A 4 18.02 16.06 -23.49
C GLN A 4 19.00 15.77 -22.36
N SER A 5 19.80 16.78 -21.96
CA SER A 5 20.68 16.63 -20.80
C SER A 5 19.85 16.58 -19.51
N LEU A 6 20.41 16.00 -18.44
CA LEU A 6 19.75 15.97 -17.13
C LEU A 6 19.42 17.37 -16.62
N ALA A 7 20.30 18.35 -16.82
CA ALA A 7 20.06 19.75 -16.46
C ALA A 7 18.86 20.34 -17.21
N GLN A 8 18.67 20.01 -18.50
CA GLN A 8 17.49 20.44 -19.26
C GLN A 8 16.20 19.81 -18.70
N ASN A 9 16.24 18.53 -18.33
CA ASN A 9 15.13 17.87 -17.67
C ASN A 9 14.78 18.57 -16.34
N LEU A 10 15.77 18.78 -15.47
CA LEU A 10 15.62 19.46 -14.18
C LEU A 10 15.06 20.89 -14.32
N VAL A 11 15.54 21.66 -15.29
CA VAL A 11 15.03 23.01 -15.56
C VAL A 11 13.57 22.97 -16.00
N SER A 12 13.16 22.00 -16.81
CA SER A 12 11.78 21.92 -17.28
C SER A 12 10.80 21.35 -16.26
N SER A 13 11.24 20.43 -15.39
CA SER A 13 10.36 19.68 -14.48
C SER A 13 10.28 20.23 -13.06
N ALA A 14 11.33 20.87 -12.53
CA ALA A 14 11.40 21.27 -11.13
C ALA A 14 11.19 22.78 -10.90
N LYS A 15 10.60 23.16 -9.76
CA LYS A 15 10.60 24.56 -9.31
C LYS A 15 11.99 24.93 -8.78
N LYS A 16 12.32 26.24 -8.73
CA LYS A 16 13.60 26.69 -8.15
C LYS A 16 13.77 26.21 -6.69
N SER A 17 12.69 26.20 -5.90
CA SER A 17 12.72 25.67 -4.52
C SER A 17 13.16 24.21 -4.49
N HIS A 18 12.56 23.34 -5.31
CA HIS A 18 12.94 21.93 -5.36
C HIS A 18 14.38 21.73 -5.81
N LEU A 19 14.89 22.55 -6.74
CA LEU A 19 16.31 22.48 -7.13
C LEU A 19 17.24 22.88 -5.98
N LEU A 20 16.83 23.79 -5.09
CA LEU A 20 17.61 24.10 -3.89
C LEU A 20 17.59 22.92 -2.92
N ASP A 21 16.44 22.26 -2.75
CA ASP A 21 16.32 21.05 -1.93
C ASP A 21 17.21 19.93 -2.49
N PHE A 22 17.21 19.72 -3.81
CA PHE A 22 18.09 18.74 -4.46
C PHE A 22 19.58 19.08 -4.33
N CYS A 23 19.94 20.37 -4.26
CA CYS A 23 21.32 20.75 -3.97
C CYS A 23 21.73 20.34 -2.54
N ILE A 24 20.82 20.45 -1.57
CA ILE A 24 21.07 19.99 -0.19
C ILE A 24 21.21 18.47 -0.17
N ASP A 25 20.25 17.76 -0.77
CA ASP A 25 20.24 16.30 -0.83
C ASP A 25 21.52 15.75 -1.47
N TYR A 26 21.92 16.29 -2.62
CA TYR A 26 23.07 15.74 -3.34
C TYR A 26 24.44 16.30 -2.91
N ASP A 27 24.48 17.02 -1.79
CA ASP A 27 25.69 17.69 -1.29
C ASP A 27 26.37 18.55 -2.37
N VAL A 28 25.56 19.40 -3.02
CA VAL A 28 25.99 20.32 -4.07
C VAL A 28 26.17 21.70 -3.47
N GLU A 29 27.35 22.29 -3.57
CA GLU A 29 27.52 23.70 -3.21
C GLU A 29 26.70 24.62 -4.13
N TYR A 30 25.90 25.50 -3.52
CA TYR A 30 25.03 26.43 -4.26
C TYR A 30 24.95 27.81 -3.61
N LYS A 31 24.48 28.79 -4.39
CA LYS A 31 24.03 30.08 -3.86
C LYS A 31 22.52 30.18 -4.02
N SER A 32 21.80 30.59 -2.98
CA SER A 32 20.35 30.79 -3.03
C SER A 32 19.90 31.79 -4.12
N SER A 33 20.80 32.69 -4.52
CA SER A 33 20.59 33.66 -5.61
C SER A 33 20.69 33.06 -7.03
N TRP A 34 21.25 31.85 -7.20
CA TRP A 34 21.40 31.21 -8.51
C TRP A 34 20.06 31.00 -9.23
N LYS A 35 20.08 31.09 -10.56
CA LYS A 35 18.94 30.76 -11.41
C LYS A 35 18.76 29.25 -11.54
N LYS A 36 17.61 28.79 -12.04
CA LYS A 36 17.30 27.36 -12.20
C LYS A 36 18.36 26.64 -13.03
N GLU A 37 18.84 27.26 -14.09
CA GLU A 37 19.83 26.70 -15.01
C GLU A 37 21.17 26.45 -14.31
N GLN A 38 21.57 27.37 -13.42
CA GLN A 38 22.82 27.25 -12.66
C GLN A 38 22.72 26.14 -11.60
N LEU A 39 21.60 26.06 -10.89
CA LEU A 39 21.34 25.00 -9.92
C LEU A 39 21.29 23.63 -10.61
N ALA A 40 20.53 23.51 -11.70
CA ALA A 40 20.39 22.28 -12.46
C ALA A 40 21.72 21.81 -13.06
N ALA A 41 22.57 22.73 -13.55
CA ALA A 41 23.90 22.39 -14.04
C ALA A 41 24.82 21.87 -12.91
N ALA A 42 24.74 22.45 -11.72
CA ALA A 42 25.52 22.00 -10.57
C ALA A 42 25.07 20.60 -10.08
N ILE A 43 23.75 20.38 -10.02
CA ILE A 43 23.17 19.06 -9.72
C ILE A 43 23.56 18.02 -10.77
N GLU A 44 23.43 18.35 -12.06
CA GLU A 44 23.84 17.46 -13.15
C GLU A 44 25.30 17.07 -12.99
N LYS A 45 26.20 18.05 -12.81
CA LYS A 45 27.63 17.78 -12.61
C LYS A 45 27.84 16.77 -11.48
N ARG A 46 27.22 16.99 -10.32
CA ARG A 46 27.35 16.10 -9.16
C ARG A 46 26.84 14.69 -9.44
N LEU A 47 25.66 14.54 -10.05
CA LEU A 47 25.07 13.24 -10.36
C LEU A 47 25.80 12.49 -11.48
N LEU A 48 26.51 13.19 -12.37
CA LEU A 48 27.39 12.58 -13.36
C LEU A 48 28.72 12.10 -12.73
N GLU A 49 29.23 12.82 -11.73
CA GLU A 49 30.47 12.46 -11.02
C GLU A 49 30.25 11.32 -10.01
N VAL A 50 29.14 11.35 -9.27
CA VAL A 50 28.81 10.41 -8.19
C VAL A 50 27.33 10.00 -8.28
N PRO A 51 26.93 9.21 -9.29
CA PRO A 51 25.55 8.73 -9.42
C PRO A 51 25.12 7.82 -8.24
N GLU A 52 26.06 7.21 -7.53
CA GLU A 52 25.81 6.33 -6.38
C GLU A 52 25.14 7.06 -5.20
N ILE A 53 25.23 8.40 -5.11
CA ILE A 53 24.54 9.20 -4.07
C ILE A 53 23.02 8.99 -4.08
N LEU A 54 22.47 8.57 -5.22
CA LEU A 54 21.05 8.25 -5.36
C LEU A 54 20.63 7.04 -4.53
N THR A 55 21.57 6.19 -4.12
CA THR A 55 21.31 5.05 -3.22
C THR A 55 20.85 5.49 -1.82
N GLU A 56 21.09 6.74 -1.43
CA GLU A 56 20.60 7.30 -0.16
C GLU A 56 19.09 7.58 -0.20
N TYR A 57 18.53 7.85 -1.38
CA TYR A 57 17.14 8.28 -1.55
C TYR A 57 16.23 7.22 -2.15
N TYR A 58 16.77 6.40 -3.06
CA TYR A 58 16.01 5.47 -3.87
C TYR A 58 16.16 4.03 -3.43
N SER A 59 15.07 3.27 -3.58
CA SER A 59 15.06 1.85 -3.30
C SER A 59 15.52 1.03 -4.53
N TYR A 60 15.65 -0.26 -4.32
CA TYR A 60 15.99 -1.24 -5.35
C TYR A 60 15.08 -1.12 -6.57
N GLU A 61 13.79 -0.84 -6.35
CA GLU A 61 12.80 -0.76 -7.42
C GLU A 61 13.08 0.40 -8.38
N GLU A 62 13.44 1.58 -7.88
CA GLU A 62 13.81 2.70 -8.74
C GLU A 62 15.10 2.42 -9.52
N PHE A 63 16.10 1.79 -8.89
CA PHE A 63 17.32 1.38 -9.60
C PHE A 63 17.04 0.29 -10.65
N PHE A 64 16.13 -0.63 -10.39
CA PHE A 64 15.68 -1.61 -11.38
C PHE A 64 15.00 -0.95 -12.58
N LEU A 65 14.19 0.09 -12.35
CA LEU A 65 13.61 0.89 -13.45
C LEU A 65 14.68 1.66 -14.23
N LEU A 66 15.69 2.21 -13.56
CA LEU A 66 16.83 2.87 -14.20
C LEU A 66 17.65 1.89 -15.05
N GLU A 67 17.91 0.68 -14.56
CA GLU A 67 18.57 -0.38 -15.32
C GLU A 67 17.77 -0.75 -16.57
N LYS A 68 16.45 -0.91 -16.43
CA LYS A 68 15.55 -1.17 -17.55
C LYS A 68 15.63 -0.06 -18.61
N LEU A 69 15.66 1.20 -18.19
CA LEU A 69 15.84 2.35 -19.09
C LEU A 69 17.22 2.33 -19.76
N ILE A 70 18.30 2.07 -19.02
CA ILE A 70 19.66 1.96 -19.54
C ILE A 70 19.75 0.90 -20.64
N ASN A 71 19.22 -0.29 -20.36
CA ASN A 71 19.21 -1.44 -21.28
C ASN A 71 18.33 -1.19 -22.52
N ALA A 72 17.28 -0.38 -22.38
CA ALA A 72 16.42 0.05 -23.49
C ALA A 72 16.99 1.24 -24.29
N GLY A 73 18.26 1.63 -24.07
CA GLY A 73 18.88 2.75 -24.78
C GLY A 73 18.39 4.13 -24.31
N GLY A 74 17.82 4.21 -23.11
CA GLY A 74 17.36 5.44 -22.47
C GLY A 74 15.89 5.78 -22.69
N THR A 75 15.12 4.96 -23.40
CA THR A 75 13.69 5.19 -23.62
C THR A 75 12.88 3.93 -23.34
N TYR A 76 11.83 4.04 -22.53
CA TYR A 76 10.94 2.93 -22.19
C TYR A 76 9.47 3.34 -22.34
N THR A 77 8.65 2.49 -22.95
CA THR A 77 7.20 2.73 -23.07
C THR A 77 6.44 1.84 -22.09
N THR A 78 5.50 2.44 -21.36
CA THR A 78 4.67 1.78 -20.35
C THR A 78 3.25 2.33 -20.37
N ASN A 79 2.29 1.53 -19.91
CA ASN A 79 0.94 2.00 -19.63
C ASN A 79 0.73 2.35 -18.15
N ASP A 80 1.74 2.06 -17.32
CA ASP A 80 1.75 2.35 -15.89
C ASP A 80 2.87 3.35 -15.56
N LEU A 81 2.45 4.53 -15.11
CA LEU A 81 3.33 5.64 -14.74
C LEU A 81 3.72 5.58 -13.26
N ILE A 82 2.95 4.88 -12.41
CA ILE A 82 3.07 4.94 -10.95
C ILE A 82 4.49 4.56 -10.47
N PRO A 83 5.13 3.50 -10.98
CA PRO A 83 6.50 3.14 -10.58
C PRO A 83 7.54 4.23 -10.88
N PHE A 84 7.29 5.09 -11.87
CA PHE A 84 8.24 6.13 -12.29
C PHE A 84 8.05 7.47 -11.57
N ILE A 85 6.99 7.65 -10.79
CA ILE A 85 6.71 8.92 -10.09
C ILE A 85 7.90 9.40 -9.24
N PRO A 86 8.61 8.56 -8.46
CA PRO A 86 9.78 9.01 -7.70
C PRO A 86 10.92 9.54 -8.57
N LEU A 87 11.18 8.89 -9.71
CA LEU A 87 12.21 9.31 -10.68
C LEU A 87 11.81 10.60 -11.41
N ILE A 88 10.52 10.77 -11.70
CA ILE A 88 9.96 11.99 -12.30
C ILE A 88 10.03 13.15 -11.30
N GLY A 89 9.70 12.89 -10.03
CA GLY A 89 9.67 13.88 -8.95
C GLY A 89 11.02 14.58 -8.76
N ARG A 90 12.13 13.84 -8.90
CA ARG A 90 13.49 14.40 -8.87
C ARG A 90 14.05 14.78 -10.25
N GLY A 91 13.24 14.69 -11.30
CA GLY A 91 13.63 15.09 -12.67
C GLY A 91 14.70 14.22 -13.32
N LEU A 92 14.96 13.01 -12.79
CA LEU A 92 15.91 12.06 -13.37
C LEU A 92 15.43 11.51 -14.72
N VAL A 93 14.11 11.35 -14.85
CA VAL A 93 13.46 10.95 -16.11
C VAL A 93 12.42 11.99 -16.53
N SER A 94 12.17 12.08 -17.82
CA SER A 94 11.06 12.83 -18.38
C SER A 94 9.97 11.89 -18.92
N VAL A 95 8.74 12.38 -18.94
CA VAL A 95 7.57 11.64 -19.44
C VAL A 95 6.94 12.39 -20.60
N ASN A 96 6.64 11.66 -21.67
CA ASN A 96 5.83 12.11 -22.79
C ASN A 96 4.62 11.16 -22.95
N THR A 97 3.45 11.72 -23.22
CA THR A 97 2.18 10.97 -23.34
C THR A 97 1.66 11.11 -24.77
N PRO A 98 2.16 10.31 -25.74
CA PRO A 98 1.73 10.41 -27.14
C PRO A 98 0.26 10.03 -27.35
N GLU A 99 -0.27 9.15 -26.49
CA GLU A 99 -1.64 8.63 -26.55
C GLU A 99 -2.17 8.44 -25.12
N LYS A 100 -3.50 8.36 -24.98
CA LYS A 100 -4.13 8.11 -23.67
C LYS A 100 -3.64 6.78 -23.09
N HIS A 101 -3.20 6.80 -21.83
CA HIS A 101 -2.66 5.64 -21.10
C HIS A 101 -1.38 5.02 -21.68
N LYS A 102 -0.63 5.76 -22.50
CA LYS A 102 0.68 5.34 -23.00
C LYS A 102 1.72 6.40 -22.66
N PHE A 103 2.71 6.01 -21.87
CA PHE A 103 3.75 6.89 -21.36
C PHE A 103 5.10 6.47 -21.92
N VAL A 104 5.83 7.43 -22.45
CA VAL A 104 7.22 7.28 -22.92
C VAL A 104 8.11 7.93 -21.88
N ILE A 105 8.83 7.10 -21.13
CA ILE A 105 9.78 7.49 -20.11
C ILE A 105 11.16 7.62 -20.75
N THR A 106 11.84 8.72 -20.49
CA THR A 106 13.11 9.05 -21.13
C THR A 106 14.17 9.40 -20.08
N LEU A 107 15.31 8.73 -20.14
CA LEU A 107 16.49 8.98 -19.32
C LEU A 107 17.48 9.87 -20.10
N ALA A 108 17.98 10.93 -19.48
CA ALA A 108 18.95 11.82 -20.12
C ALA A 108 20.22 11.07 -20.52
N GLU A 109 20.75 11.32 -21.72
CA GLU A 109 21.86 10.50 -22.27
C GLU A 109 23.17 10.64 -21.50
N ASN A 110 23.49 11.85 -21.03
CA ASN A 110 24.68 12.07 -20.21
C ASN A 110 24.58 11.31 -18.89
N PHE A 111 23.42 11.35 -18.24
CA PHE A 111 23.20 10.62 -17.00
C PHE A 111 23.15 9.10 -17.21
N ARG A 112 22.53 8.63 -18.30
CA ARG A 112 22.58 7.21 -18.70
C ARG A 112 24.02 6.72 -18.84
N LYS A 113 24.88 7.48 -19.51
CA LYS A 113 26.30 7.13 -19.69
C LYS A 113 27.08 7.12 -18.38
N ALA A 114 26.77 8.02 -17.45
CA ALA A 114 27.41 8.05 -16.13
C ALA A 114 26.97 6.88 -15.24
N LEU A 115 25.68 6.55 -15.21
CA LEU A 115 25.12 5.51 -14.34
C LEU A 115 25.32 4.08 -14.87
N ALA A 116 25.23 3.87 -16.19
CA ALA A 116 25.33 2.54 -16.81
C ALA A 116 26.54 1.70 -16.35
N PRO A 117 27.78 2.21 -16.29
CA PRO A 117 28.91 1.42 -15.82
C PRO A 117 28.89 1.12 -14.31
N LYS A 118 28.06 1.82 -13.53
CA LYS A 118 27.97 1.70 -12.07
C LYS A 118 26.79 0.86 -11.59
N ILE A 119 25.79 0.63 -12.44
CA ILE A 119 24.52 0.05 -12.00
C ILE A 119 24.66 -1.36 -11.41
N GLN A 120 25.53 -2.18 -11.99
CA GLN A 120 25.79 -3.53 -11.47
C GLN A 120 26.55 -3.50 -10.15
N SER A 121 27.47 -2.55 -9.95
CA SER A 121 28.14 -2.42 -8.65
C SER A 121 27.16 -1.97 -7.56
N ILE A 122 26.19 -1.11 -7.89
CA ILE A 122 25.14 -0.69 -6.95
C ILE A 122 24.29 -1.89 -6.51
N PHE A 123 23.88 -2.77 -7.44
CA PHE A 123 23.10 -3.96 -7.07
C PHE A 123 23.89 -5.00 -6.27
N ASN A 124 25.22 -4.96 -6.31
CA ASN A 124 26.08 -5.83 -5.52
C ASN A 124 26.56 -5.17 -4.21
N ASP A 125 26.20 -3.90 -3.98
CA ASP A 125 26.56 -3.19 -2.77
C ASP A 125 25.76 -3.73 -1.58
N THR A 126 26.48 -4.21 -0.56
CA THR A 126 25.87 -4.91 0.57
C THR A 126 25.05 -3.96 1.44
N ASP A 127 25.51 -2.73 1.63
CA ASP A 127 24.81 -1.73 2.45
C ASP A 127 23.51 -1.31 1.76
N PHE A 128 23.55 -1.11 0.43
CA PHE A 128 22.36 -0.84 -0.36
C PHE A 128 21.36 -2.01 -0.29
N ILE A 129 21.80 -3.26 -0.42
CA ILE A 129 20.91 -4.43 -0.31
C ILE A 129 20.25 -4.48 1.08
N ILE A 130 21.02 -4.28 2.15
CA ILE A 130 20.50 -4.29 3.52
C ILE A 130 19.49 -3.16 3.72
N GLN A 131 19.81 -1.95 3.27
CA GLN A 131 18.91 -0.80 3.38
C GLN A 131 17.60 -1.06 2.64
N ASN A 132 17.64 -1.65 1.44
CA ASN A 132 16.43 -2.01 0.70
C ASN A 132 15.59 -3.08 1.39
N ALA A 133 16.22 -4.06 2.05
CA ALA A 133 15.49 -5.03 2.85
C ALA A 133 14.78 -4.35 4.05
N LEU A 134 15.42 -3.37 4.68
CA LEU A 134 14.82 -2.56 5.74
C LEU A 134 13.68 -1.67 5.24
N ASP A 135 13.81 -1.08 4.04
CA ASP A 135 12.74 -0.31 3.40
C ASP A 135 11.50 -1.18 3.14
N LEU A 136 11.69 -2.34 2.51
CA LEU A 136 10.63 -3.32 2.26
C LEU A 136 10.01 -3.83 3.56
N LEU A 137 10.80 -4.01 4.61
CA LEU A 137 10.31 -4.39 5.92
C LEU A 137 9.39 -3.30 6.50
N ALA A 138 9.80 -2.03 6.46
CA ALA A 138 8.98 -0.92 6.97
C ALA A 138 7.65 -0.82 6.21
N LEU A 139 7.70 -0.85 4.88
CA LEU A 139 6.52 -0.84 4.02
C LEU A 139 5.63 -2.06 4.28
N GLY A 140 6.22 -3.24 4.40
CA GLY A 140 5.52 -4.49 4.63
C GLY A 140 4.74 -4.52 5.92
N ILE A 141 5.36 -4.04 7.01
CA ILE A 141 4.71 -3.88 8.30
C ILE A 141 3.51 -2.94 8.17
N VAL A 142 3.71 -1.75 7.61
CA VAL A 142 2.66 -0.73 7.55
C VAL A 142 1.53 -1.14 6.60
N ASN A 143 1.83 -1.76 5.45
CA ASN A 143 0.83 -2.26 4.51
C ASN A 143 0.03 -3.44 5.07
N ARG A 144 0.65 -4.34 5.84
CA ARG A 144 -0.06 -5.47 6.46
C ARG A 144 -1.01 -5.03 7.59
N TYR A 145 -0.55 -4.13 8.46
CA TYR A 145 -1.28 -3.79 9.68
C TYR A 145 -2.03 -2.45 9.60
N GLY A 146 -1.81 -1.68 8.54
CA GLY A 146 -2.53 -0.45 8.20
C GLY A 146 -2.07 0.77 8.96
N ILE A 147 -2.32 0.78 10.27
CA ILE A 147 -1.96 1.87 11.18
C ILE A 147 -1.42 1.34 12.50
N LEU A 148 -0.26 1.84 12.89
CA LEU A 148 0.49 1.40 14.07
C LEU A 148 0.93 2.59 14.89
N SER A 149 0.90 2.46 16.22
CA SER A 149 1.60 3.41 17.09
C SER A 149 3.11 3.29 16.87
N GLU A 150 3.86 4.33 17.21
CA GLU A 150 5.33 4.29 17.24
C GLU A 150 5.90 3.11 18.03
N THR A 151 5.23 2.73 19.13
CA THR A 151 5.64 1.59 19.94
C THR A 151 5.47 0.26 19.19
N GLU A 152 4.33 0.06 18.52
CA GLU A 152 4.06 -1.16 17.76
C GLU A 152 4.89 -1.26 16.48
N MET A 153 5.09 -0.14 15.79
CA MET A 153 5.98 -0.05 14.62
C MET A 153 7.38 -0.50 15.02
N ARG A 154 7.95 0.11 16.06
CA ARG A 154 9.29 -0.24 16.57
C ARG A 154 9.37 -1.69 17.04
N ARG A 155 8.37 -2.18 17.76
CA ARG A 155 8.33 -3.57 18.25
C ARG A 155 8.41 -4.56 17.09
N LYS A 156 7.59 -4.36 16.05
CA LYS A 156 7.56 -5.23 14.87
C LYS A 156 8.82 -5.10 14.02
N PHE A 157 9.28 -3.87 13.80
CA PHE A 157 10.50 -3.61 13.02
C PHE A 157 11.72 -4.29 13.65
N ASN A 158 11.90 -4.16 14.97
CA ASN A 158 12.99 -4.83 15.70
C ASN A 158 12.82 -6.35 15.77
N HIS A 159 11.58 -6.85 15.89
CA HIS A 159 11.32 -8.28 15.86
C HIS A 159 11.78 -8.91 14.54
N TYR A 160 11.39 -8.32 13.41
CA TYR A 160 11.72 -8.87 12.10
C TYR A 160 13.18 -8.59 11.71
N SER A 161 13.69 -7.37 11.90
CA SER A 161 15.08 -7.06 11.56
C SER A 161 16.10 -7.79 12.43
N GLY A 162 15.72 -8.25 13.63
CA GLY A 162 16.63 -8.79 14.63
C GLY A 162 17.56 -7.73 15.25
N GLN A 163 17.30 -6.44 14.97
CA GLN A 163 18.12 -5.31 15.43
C GLN A 163 17.38 -4.47 16.48
N LYS A 164 18.07 -3.46 17.03
CA LYS A 164 17.55 -2.59 18.10
C LYS A 164 17.44 -1.14 17.64
N PHE A 165 16.57 -0.87 16.67
CA PHE A 165 16.28 0.49 16.26
C PHE A 165 15.50 1.24 17.34
N THR A 166 15.89 2.50 17.55
CA THR A 166 15.10 3.47 18.30
C THR A 166 13.95 3.99 17.45
N LYS A 167 13.06 4.76 18.08
CA LYS A 167 11.99 5.45 17.34
C LYS A 167 12.52 6.50 16.36
N ASN A 168 13.64 7.15 16.72
CA ASN A 168 14.23 8.19 15.90
C ASN A 168 14.90 7.55 14.68
N ASP A 169 15.62 6.44 14.87
CA ASP A 169 16.27 5.72 13.77
C ASP A 169 15.25 5.30 12.70
N ILE A 170 14.08 4.77 13.11
CA ILE A 170 13.02 4.37 12.19
C ILE A 170 12.40 5.60 11.50
N ALA A 171 12.15 6.67 12.24
CA ALA A 171 11.58 7.89 11.68
C ALA A 171 12.54 8.55 10.67
N GLU A 172 13.82 8.64 11.01
CA GLU A 172 14.88 9.16 10.15
C GLU A 172 15.02 8.33 8.88
N MET A 173 15.07 7.00 9.00
CA MET A 173 15.07 6.09 7.86
C MET A 173 13.85 6.30 6.96
N ILE A 174 12.64 6.48 7.51
CA ILE A 174 11.45 6.71 6.69
C ILE A 174 11.51 8.07 5.98
N LEU A 175 11.99 9.11 6.67
CA LEU A 175 12.00 10.48 6.14
C LEU A 175 13.13 10.72 5.13
N SER A 176 14.24 9.99 5.21
CA SER A 176 15.37 10.13 4.29
C SER A 176 15.15 9.44 2.94
N ARG A 177 14.21 8.47 2.88
CA ARG A 177 13.95 7.65 1.69
C ARG A 177 12.72 8.17 0.95
N ASP A 178 12.85 8.48 -0.34
CA ASP A 178 11.76 9.06 -1.16
C ASP A 178 10.53 8.16 -1.18
N ARG A 179 10.74 6.86 -1.37
CA ARG A 179 9.65 5.90 -1.41
C ARG A 179 9.00 5.72 -0.04
N LEU A 180 9.78 5.60 1.04
CA LEU A 180 9.20 5.43 2.38
C LEU A 180 8.44 6.67 2.82
N SER A 181 9.01 7.86 2.64
CA SER A 181 8.34 9.12 3.00
C SER A 181 7.08 9.37 2.16
N GLY A 182 7.03 8.84 0.93
CA GLY A 182 5.86 8.83 0.05
C GLY A 182 4.78 7.82 0.46
N ASP A 183 5.18 6.60 0.82
CA ASP A 183 4.25 5.47 0.99
C ASP A 183 3.89 5.22 2.49
N ILE A 184 4.63 5.82 3.43
CA ILE A 184 4.37 5.79 4.89
C ILE A 184 4.11 7.21 5.39
N ARG A 185 2.93 7.42 5.98
CA ARG A 185 2.46 8.70 6.49
C ARG A 185 2.37 8.70 8.01
N PHE A 186 2.44 9.92 8.56
CA PHE A 186 2.39 10.16 10.00
C PHE A 186 1.06 10.80 10.40
N LEU A 187 0.48 10.31 11.49
CA LEU A 187 -0.69 10.90 12.12
C LEU A 187 -0.37 11.25 13.58
N ASP A 188 -0.49 12.53 13.93
CA ASP A 188 -0.39 13.01 15.32
C ASP A 188 -1.78 13.10 15.96
N ILE A 189 -1.96 12.41 17.09
CA ILE A 189 -3.11 12.56 17.96
C ILE A 189 -2.65 12.69 19.41
N GLY A 190 -2.69 13.92 19.94
CA GLY A 190 -2.46 14.18 21.36
C GLY A 190 -1.08 13.74 21.83
N ASN A 191 -0.03 14.14 21.09
CA ASN A 191 1.37 13.77 21.33
C ASN A 191 1.66 12.27 21.14
N ARG A 192 0.84 11.57 20.37
CA ARG A 192 1.11 10.20 19.93
C ARG A 192 1.21 10.17 18.42
N ILE A 193 2.34 9.65 17.95
CA ILE A 193 2.62 9.47 16.53
C ILE A 193 2.18 8.06 16.12
N TYR A 194 1.46 7.99 15.02
CA TYR A 194 1.09 6.76 14.34
C TYR A 194 1.67 6.76 12.93
N TYR A 195 2.12 5.60 12.49
CA TYR A 195 2.56 5.31 11.13
C TYR A 195 1.42 4.62 10.40
N HIS A 196 1.08 5.09 9.21
CA HIS A 196 0.08 4.43 8.38
C HIS A 196 0.45 4.43 6.91
N THR A 197 -0.12 3.49 6.18
CA THR A 197 0.10 3.37 4.73
C THR A 197 -0.57 4.52 3.98
N GLU A 198 0.03 4.94 2.87
CA GLU A 198 -0.55 5.92 1.96
C GLU A 198 -1.88 5.44 1.33
N PHE A 199 -2.11 4.12 1.31
CA PHE A 199 -3.35 3.56 0.79
C PHE A 199 -4.56 3.74 1.74
N MET A 200 -4.38 4.39 2.89
CA MET A 200 -5.43 4.57 3.90
C MET A 200 -6.20 5.88 3.71
N PHE A 201 -7.49 5.78 3.39
CA PHE A 201 -8.34 6.94 3.06
C PHE A 201 -8.76 7.74 4.30
N GLN A 202 -9.04 7.05 5.41
CA GLN A 202 -9.55 7.68 6.64
C GLN A 202 -8.83 7.17 7.89
N PRO A 203 -7.57 7.60 8.13
CA PRO A 203 -6.73 7.01 9.16
C PRO A 203 -7.29 7.19 10.58
N LYS A 204 -7.95 8.31 10.87
CA LYS A 204 -8.62 8.52 12.17
C LYS A 204 -9.79 7.56 12.41
N SER A 205 -10.52 7.19 11.37
CA SER A 205 -11.67 6.28 11.46
C SER A 205 -11.20 4.85 11.71
N ILE A 206 -10.26 4.36 10.89
CA ILE A 206 -9.65 3.03 11.04
C ILE A 206 -8.99 2.91 12.41
N LEU A 207 -8.22 3.90 12.85
CA LEU A 207 -7.57 3.88 14.17
C LEU A 207 -8.57 3.78 15.32
N LYS A 208 -9.70 4.50 15.22
CA LYS A 208 -10.77 4.42 16.23
C LYS A 208 -11.29 3.00 16.34
N GLU A 209 -11.52 2.34 15.21
CA GLU A 209 -12.02 0.98 15.13
C GLU A 209 -10.98 -0.06 15.58
N VAL A 210 -9.70 0.10 15.23
CA VAL A 210 -8.60 -0.71 15.77
C VAL A 210 -8.54 -0.63 17.31
N ASN A 211 -8.76 0.56 17.87
CA ASN A 211 -8.70 0.80 19.32
C ASN A 211 -9.90 0.22 20.09
N THR A 212 -11.02 -0.13 19.44
CA THR A 212 -12.13 -0.84 20.12
C THR A 212 -11.77 -2.30 20.41
N ARG A 213 -10.87 -2.89 19.62
CA ARG A 213 -10.42 -4.29 19.73
C ARG A 213 -9.21 -4.41 20.63
N LYS A 214 -9.40 -4.22 21.93
CA LYS A 214 -8.31 -4.26 22.92
C LYS A 214 -7.71 -5.66 23.09
N ASP A 215 -8.55 -6.69 23.00
CA ASP A 215 -8.18 -8.09 23.24
C ASP A 215 -7.73 -8.84 21.98
N LEU A 216 -7.71 -8.15 20.82
CA LEU A 216 -7.22 -8.72 19.58
C LEU A 216 -5.74 -8.37 19.39
N ASP A 217 -4.91 -9.37 19.17
CA ASP A 217 -3.50 -9.18 18.84
C ASP A 217 -3.26 -9.00 17.35
N TYR A 218 -2.13 -8.36 17.04
CA TYR A 218 -1.60 -8.33 15.68
C TYR A 218 -0.88 -9.65 15.39
N PRO A 219 -1.27 -10.43 14.37
CA PRO A 219 -0.60 -11.68 14.03
C PRO A 219 0.85 -11.42 13.60
N LEU A 220 1.76 -12.31 13.94
CA LEU A 220 3.12 -12.33 13.40
C LEU A 220 3.16 -13.30 12.23
N LEU A 221 3.76 -12.87 11.13
CA LEU A 221 3.84 -13.62 9.87
C LEU A 221 5.30 -14.02 9.61
N PRO A 222 5.54 -15.00 8.72
CA PRO A 222 6.89 -15.23 8.20
C PRO A 222 7.48 -13.95 7.58
N MET A 223 8.80 -13.79 7.69
CA MET A 223 9.51 -12.61 7.17
C MET A 223 9.25 -12.42 5.67
N GLU A 224 9.20 -13.50 4.90
CA GLU A 224 8.98 -13.49 3.46
C GLU A 224 7.63 -12.86 3.11
N GLU A 225 6.57 -13.16 3.87
CA GLU A 225 5.23 -12.59 3.67
C GLU A 225 5.20 -11.10 4.00
N ILE A 226 5.92 -10.68 5.05
CA ILE A 226 6.06 -9.25 5.39
C ILE A 226 6.81 -8.51 4.30
N LEU A 227 7.91 -9.04 3.79
CA LEU A 227 8.67 -8.41 2.70
C LEU A 227 7.82 -8.30 1.42
N GLN A 228 7.01 -9.32 1.11
CA GLN A 228 6.06 -9.26 -0.01
C GLN A 228 5.03 -8.14 0.16
N CYS A 229 4.52 -7.92 1.38
CA CYS A 229 3.61 -6.81 1.67
C CYS A 229 4.24 -5.43 1.39
N GLY A 230 5.57 -5.32 1.35
CA GLY A 230 6.28 -4.09 1.04
C GLY A 230 6.20 -3.69 -0.44
N SER A 231 5.87 -4.62 -1.33
CA SER A 231 5.71 -4.36 -2.76
C SER A 231 4.45 -3.55 -3.06
N ARG A 232 4.54 -2.60 -4.00
CA ARG A 232 3.41 -1.75 -4.42
C ARG A 232 2.27 -2.55 -5.06
N ASP A 233 2.59 -3.65 -5.73
CA ASP A 233 1.63 -4.48 -6.46
C ASP A 233 1.09 -5.63 -5.61
N TYR A 234 1.41 -5.65 -4.32
CA TYR A 234 1.05 -6.74 -3.44
C TYR A 234 -0.46 -6.81 -3.20
N PHE A 235 -0.97 -8.05 -3.26
CA PHE A 235 -2.20 -8.47 -2.63
C PHE A 235 -2.03 -9.95 -2.22
N PRO A 236 -2.76 -10.45 -1.20
CA PRO A 236 -2.61 -11.83 -0.75
C PRO A 236 -2.97 -12.87 -1.81
N GLU A 237 -2.01 -13.74 -2.14
CA GLU A 237 -2.19 -14.85 -3.07
C GLU A 237 -2.67 -16.11 -2.32
N ASN A 238 -3.99 -16.25 -2.17
CA ASN A 238 -4.62 -17.43 -1.58
C ASN A 238 -5.57 -18.13 -2.56
N LYS A 239 -6.22 -19.23 -2.14
CA LYS A 239 -7.14 -20.00 -2.99
C LYS A 239 -8.31 -19.15 -3.51
N ALA A 240 -8.87 -18.26 -2.70
CA ALA A 240 -9.98 -17.40 -3.10
C ALA A 240 -9.53 -16.33 -4.10
N THR A 241 -8.39 -15.67 -3.86
CA THR A 241 -7.78 -14.73 -4.81
C THR A 241 -7.48 -15.41 -6.15
N ALA A 242 -6.91 -16.61 -6.14
CA ALA A 242 -6.60 -17.37 -7.34
C ALA A 242 -7.87 -17.77 -8.12
N ALA A 243 -8.94 -18.17 -7.41
CA ALA A 243 -10.22 -18.48 -8.03
C ALA A 243 -10.83 -17.23 -8.69
N LEU A 244 -10.81 -16.09 -8.00
CA LEU A 244 -11.29 -14.82 -8.54
C LEU A 244 -10.51 -14.41 -9.79
N LEU A 245 -9.16 -14.42 -9.74
CA LEU A 245 -8.32 -14.13 -10.90
C LEU A 245 -8.60 -15.06 -12.07
N LYS A 246 -8.78 -16.36 -11.82
CA LYS A 246 -9.11 -17.33 -12.88
C LYS A 246 -10.43 -16.98 -13.57
N GLU A 247 -11.44 -16.61 -12.80
CA GLU A 247 -12.75 -16.23 -13.34
C GLU A 247 -12.68 -14.91 -14.14
N LEU A 248 -11.95 -13.91 -13.65
CA LEU A 248 -11.73 -12.65 -14.38
C LEU A 248 -11.00 -12.88 -15.71
N ASN A 249 -9.97 -13.74 -15.71
CA ASN A 249 -9.25 -14.11 -16.93
C ASN A 249 -10.16 -14.85 -17.92
N LYS A 250 -10.99 -15.77 -17.45
CA LYS A 250 -11.97 -16.49 -18.29
C LYS A 250 -12.94 -15.51 -18.96
N ARG A 251 -13.33 -14.44 -18.26
CA ARG A 251 -14.16 -13.34 -18.77
C ARG A 251 -13.41 -12.31 -19.60
N LYS A 252 -12.09 -12.49 -19.79
CA LYS A 252 -11.22 -11.58 -20.55
C LYS A 252 -11.25 -10.14 -20.02
N VAL A 253 -11.39 -9.98 -18.70
CA VAL A 253 -11.30 -8.67 -18.05
C VAL A 253 -9.91 -8.08 -18.28
N SER A 254 -9.86 -6.82 -18.68
CA SER A 254 -8.60 -6.08 -18.83
C SER A 254 -7.90 -5.91 -17.48
N ASN A 255 -6.60 -6.21 -17.41
CA ASN A 255 -5.75 -6.06 -16.22
C ASN A 255 -6.35 -6.64 -14.92
N PRO A 256 -6.67 -7.95 -14.87
CA PRO A 256 -7.43 -8.54 -13.77
C PRO A 256 -6.70 -8.45 -12.42
N LYS A 257 -5.36 -8.44 -12.42
CA LYS A 257 -4.56 -8.25 -11.20
C LYS A 257 -4.79 -6.88 -10.57
N GLU A 258 -4.82 -5.81 -11.37
CA GLU A 258 -5.03 -4.46 -10.84
C GLU A 258 -6.46 -4.28 -10.34
N LEU A 259 -7.45 -4.92 -10.98
CA LEU A 259 -8.82 -4.92 -10.50
C LEU A 259 -8.94 -5.61 -9.13
N VAL A 260 -8.28 -6.76 -8.95
CA VAL A 260 -8.21 -7.48 -7.66
C VAL A 260 -7.46 -6.66 -6.61
N ARG A 261 -6.35 -6.03 -6.98
CA ARG A 261 -5.58 -5.15 -6.07
C ARG A 261 -6.42 -3.96 -5.62
N THR A 262 -7.16 -3.34 -6.53
CA THR A 262 -8.10 -2.25 -6.21
C THR A 262 -9.16 -2.72 -5.22
N ALA A 263 -9.78 -3.88 -5.47
CA ALA A 263 -10.76 -4.46 -4.55
C ALA A 263 -10.15 -4.75 -3.16
N TYR A 264 -8.93 -5.27 -3.10
CA TYR A 264 -8.20 -5.51 -1.85
C TYR A 264 -7.96 -4.21 -1.06
N ILE A 265 -7.49 -3.14 -1.71
CA ILE A 265 -7.29 -1.83 -1.08
C ILE A 265 -8.62 -1.25 -0.56
N MET A 266 -9.71 -1.41 -1.32
CA MET A 266 -11.03 -0.97 -0.89
C MET A 266 -11.51 -1.72 0.37
N LEU A 267 -11.30 -3.05 0.42
CA LEU A 267 -11.63 -3.87 1.59
C LEU A 267 -10.78 -3.50 2.81
N GLN A 268 -9.49 -3.20 2.62
CA GLN A 268 -8.62 -2.73 3.71
C GLN A 268 -9.13 -1.43 4.35
N ASN A 269 -9.75 -0.58 3.54
CA ASN A 269 -10.38 0.67 3.97
C ASN A 269 -11.81 0.49 4.52
N ASP A 270 -12.24 -0.74 4.82
CA ASP A 270 -13.57 -1.08 5.33
C ASP A 270 -14.70 -0.58 4.42
N LEU A 271 -14.45 -0.53 3.10
CA LEU A 271 -15.51 -0.28 2.13
C LEU A 271 -16.37 -1.52 1.99
N GLY A 272 -17.68 -1.34 2.16
CA GLY A 272 -18.64 -2.43 2.16
C GLY A 272 -18.66 -3.20 0.83
N ILE A 273 -19.08 -4.47 0.90
CA ILE A 273 -19.12 -5.38 -0.26
C ILE A 273 -19.88 -4.81 -1.46
N GLN A 274 -20.85 -3.91 -1.23
CA GLN A 274 -21.59 -3.22 -2.30
C GLN A 274 -20.67 -2.39 -3.22
N ASN A 275 -19.67 -1.69 -2.66
CA ASN A 275 -18.70 -0.94 -3.44
C ASN A 275 -17.79 -1.86 -4.26
N ILE A 276 -17.47 -3.04 -3.73
CA ILE A 276 -16.68 -4.05 -4.42
C ILE A 276 -17.47 -4.64 -5.59
N ILE A 277 -18.74 -4.98 -5.38
CA ILE A 277 -19.65 -5.46 -6.43
C ILE A 277 -19.74 -4.41 -7.55
N GLN A 278 -19.93 -3.13 -7.19
CA GLN A 278 -19.97 -2.03 -8.15
C GLN A 278 -18.69 -1.98 -9.01
N LEU A 279 -17.50 -2.02 -8.38
CA LEU A 279 -16.21 -2.04 -9.08
C LEU A 279 -16.14 -3.15 -10.14
N PHE A 280 -16.51 -4.38 -9.78
CA PHE A 280 -16.48 -5.51 -10.71
C PHE A 280 -17.56 -5.43 -11.79
N SER A 281 -18.74 -4.90 -11.46
CA SER A 281 -19.85 -4.78 -12.42
C SER A 281 -19.55 -3.86 -13.61
N GLU A 282 -18.63 -2.90 -13.43
CA GLU A 282 -18.17 -2.01 -14.50
C GLU A 282 -17.24 -2.71 -15.50
N HIS A 283 -16.75 -3.90 -15.16
CA HIS A 283 -15.75 -4.65 -15.92
C HIS A 283 -16.24 -6.04 -16.37
N ILE A 284 -17.42 -6.47 -15.92
CA ILE A 284 -17.95 -7.81 -16.13
C ILE A 284 -19.38 -7.75 -16.66
N GLU A 285 -19.62 -8.49 -17.74
CA GLU A 285 -20.97 -8.81 -18.20
C GLU A 285 -21.45 -10.11 -17.55
N PHE A 286 -22.70 -10.10 -17.05
CA PHE A 286 -23.34 -11.26 -16.44
C PHE A 286 -24.43 -11.82 -17.37
N SER A 287 -24.47 -13.14 -17.48
CA SER A 287 -25.46 -13.83 -18.35
C SER A 287 -26.84 -14.01 -17.69
N GLY A 288 -26.93 -13.80 -16.37
CA GLY A 288 -28.18 -13.92 -15.61
C GLY A 288 -27.95 -13.98 -14.10
N VAL A 289 -29.03 -14.16 -13.35
CA VAL A 289 -29.03 -14.13 -11.87
C VAL A 289 -28.16 -15.23 -11.25
N ASP A 290 -28.14 -16.43 -11.84
CA ASP A 290 -27.31 -17.53 -11.32
C ASP A 290 -25.82 -17.23 -11.46
N ASP A 291 -25.41 -16.60 -12.56
CA ASP A 291 -24.04 -16.17 -12.79
C ASP A 291 -23.61 -15.10 -11.78
N ILE A 292 -24.49 -14.13 -11.51
CA ILE A 292 -24.30 -13.13 -10.45
C ILE A 292 -24.11 -13.81 -9.10
N ASN A 293 -24.98 -14.76 -8.75
CA ASN A 293 -24.90 -15.46 -7.45
C ASN A 293 -23.59 -16.24 -7.28
N VAL A 294 -23.11 -16.89 -8.35
CA VAL A 294 -21.81 -17.58 -8.34
C VAL A 294 -20.69 -16.56 -8.09
N PHE A 295 -20.68 -15.45 -8.82
CA PHE A 295 -19.65 -14.42 -8.67
C PHE A 295 -19.69 -13.77 -7.28
N LEU A 296 -20.87 -13.47 -6.74
CA LEU A 296 -21.04 -12.92 -5.39
C LEU A 296 -20.45 -13.84 -4.31
N ARG A 297 -20.63 -15.16 -4.43
CA ARG A 297 -20.00 -16.11 -3.51
C ARG A 297 -18.48 -16.04 -3.58
N MET A 298 -17.91 -15.94 -4.78
CA MET A 298 -16.47 -15.78 -4.95
C MET A 298 -15.94 -14.49 -4.32
N LEU A 299 -16.69 -13.37 -4.43
CA LEU A 299 -16.32 -12.11 -3.78
C LEU A 299 -16.41 -12.19 -2.26
N LEU A 300 -17.39 -12.91 -1.72
CA LEU A 300 -17.51 -13.14 -0.28
C LEU A 300 -16.34 -14.01 0.24
N ASP A 301 -16.02 -15.09 -0.46
CA ASP A 301 -14.88 -15.96 -0.11
C ASP A 301 -13.57 -15.16 -0.17
N PHE A 302 -13.37 -14.36 -1.23
CA PHE A 302 -12.25 -13.44 -1.34
C PHE A 302 -12.19 -12.50 -0.13
N SER A 303 -13.25 -11.74 0.14
CA SER A 303 -13.29 -10.78 1.24
C SER A 303 -13.03 -11.41 2.62
N ASN A 304 -13.61 -12.58 2.90
CA ASN A 304 -13.50 -13.24 4.19
C ASN A 304 -12.10 -13.80 4.48
N THR A 305 -11.34 -14.15 3.43
CA THR A 305 -9.99 -14.72 3.53
C THR A 305 -8.89 -13.67 3.61
N LEU A 306 -9.20 -12.39 3.37
CA LEU A 306 -8.22 -11.31 3.34
C LEU A 306 -8.02 -10.68 4.71
N PRO A 307 -6.78 -10.30 5.07
CA PRO A 307 -6.53 -9.51 6.26
C PRO A 307 -7.17 -8.13 6.13
N GLN A 308 -7.63 -7.55 7.24
CA GLN A 308 -8.19 -6.21 7.28
C GLN A 308 -7.55 -5.35 8.36
N TRP A 309 -7.28 -4.08 8.08
CA TRP A 309 -6.67 -3.15 9.04
C TRP A 309 -7.54 -2.96 10.28
N VAL A 310 -8.85 -2.84 10.13
CA VAL A 310 -9.79 -2.76 11.26
C VAL A 310 -9.72 -4.00 12.17
N LEU A 311 -9.29 -5.15 11.63
CA LEU A 311 -9.06 -6.40 12.34
C LEU A 311 -7.57 -6.62 12.71
N LYS A 312 -6.77 -5.55 12.77
CA LYS A 312 -5.33 -5.62 13.10
C LYS A 312 -4.52 -6.54 12.18
N GLY A 313 -4.95 -6.66 10.93
CA GLY A 313 -4.31 -7.52 9.93
C GLY A 313 -4.68 -9.00 10.04
N ASN A 314 -5.73 -9.36 10.79
CA ASN A 314 -6.39 -10.66 10.72
C ASN A 314 -7.50 -10.63 9.65
N SER A 315 -7.89 -11.81 9.17
CA SER A 315 -9.06 -12.01 8.31
C SER A 315 -10.28 -12.45 9.11
N SER A 316 -11.48 -12.21 8.58
CA SER A 316 -12.73 -12.68 9.18
C SER A 316 -12.75 -14.21 9.34
N GLU A 317 -12.20 -14.95 8.38
CA GLU A 317 -12.12 -16.41 8.44
C GLU A 317 -11.20 -16.88 9.59
N GLU A 318 -10.03 -16.26 9.78
CA GLU A 318 -9.12 -16.59 10.87
C GLU A 318 -9.79 -16.37 12.23
N LEU A 319 -10.43 -15.22 12.42
CA LEU A 319 -11.14 -14.91 13.66
C LEU A 319 -12.27 -15.91 13.93
N PHE A 320 -13.09 -16.18 12.92
CA PHE A 320 -14.18 -17.15 13.04
C PHE A 320 -13.67 -18.56 13.38
N ARG A 321 -12.54 -18.97 12.79
CA ARG A 321 -11.93 -20.28 13.06
C ARG A 321 -11.45 -20.39 14.50
N GLU A 322 -10.87 -19.33 15.05
CA GLU A 322 -10.46 -19.27 16.46
C GLU A 322 -11.67 -19.27 17.40
N GLU A 323 -12.68 -18.43 17.14
CA GLU A 323 -13.90 -18.36 17.94
C GLU A 323 -14.65 -19.70 17.95
N LYS A 324 -14.71 -20.39 16.80
CA LYS A 324 -15.38 -21.69 16.67
C LYS A 324 -14.83 -22.75 17.61
N LYS A 325 -13.57 -22.66 18.06
CA LYS A 325 -12.99 -23.55 19.08
C LYS A 325 -13.71 -23.45 20.43
N PHE A 326 -14.34 -22.30 20.70
CA PHE A 326 -15.05 -22.01 21.94
C PHE A 326 -16.57 -22.04 21.78
N LEU A 327 -17.08 -22.07 20.54
CA LEU A 327 -18.52 -22.18 20.26
C LEU A 327 -19.02 -23.61 20.47
N ARG A 328 -20.20 -23.73 21.07
CA ARG A 328 -20.90 -25.02 21.14
C ARG A 328 -21.42 -25.39 19.75
N PRO A 329 -21.31 -26.66 19.32
CA PRO A 329 -21.92 -27.10 18.07
C PRO A 329 -23.43 -26.85 18.13
N LEU A 330 -24.01 -26.46 16.99
CA LEU A 330 -25.45 -26.41 16.86
C LEU A 330 -26.04 -27.79 17.17
N PRO A 331 -27.24 -27.87 17.77
CA PRO A 331 -27.93 -29.14 17.94
C PRO A 331 -28.02 -29.86 16.59
N ALA A 332 -27.71 -31.17 16.57
CA ALA A 332 -27.71 -31.97 15.34
C ALA A 332 -29.10 -32.02 14.68
N GLU A 333 -30.15 -31.92 15.48
CA GLU A 333 -31.50 -31.74 15.00
C GLU A 333 -31.88 -30.26 15.08
N PRO A 334 -32.44 -29.67 14.00
CA PRO A 334 -33.10 -28.39 14.08
C PRO A 334 -34.08 -28.42 15.25
N TYR A 335 -34.12 -27.35 16.04
CA TYR A 335 -35.11 -27.25 17.13
C TYR A 335 -36.49 -27.56 16.54
N PRO A 336 -37.23 -28.58 17.04
CA PRO A 336 -38.49 -28.97 16.44
C PRO A 336 -39.46 -27.80 16.55
N LEU A 337 -39.63 -27.07 15.45
CA LEU A 337 -40.65 -26.05 15.32
C LEU A 337 -41.96 -26.80 15.13
N PRO A 338 -42.95 -26.65 16.03
CA PRO A 338 -44.25 -27.28 15.84
C PRO A 338 -44.84 -26.80 14.51
N ALA A 339 -45.12 -27.74 13.60
CA ALA A 339 -45.69 -27.45 12.30
C ALA A 339 -46.97 -26.60 12.48
N GLY A 340 -47.04 -25.47 11.78
CA GLY A 340 -48.20 -24.57 11.80
C GLY A 340 -48.25 -23.53 12.92
N LYS A 341 -47.22 -23.40 13.77
CA LYS A 341 -47.11 -22.26 14.71
C LYS A 341 -46.09 -21.24 14.22
N THR A 342 -46.54 -20.02 13.97
CA THR A 342 -45.65 -18.85 13.86
C THR A 342 -44.89 -18.68 15.16
N VAL A 343 -43.60 -19.00 15.15
CA VAL A 343 -42.73 -18.73 16.29
C VAL A 343 -42.37 -17.24 16.25
N ARG A 344 -42.91 -16.47 17.20
CA ARG A 344 -42.38 -15.14 17.50
C ARG A 344 -41.07 -15.34 18.26
N LEU A 345 -39.96 -14.89 17.67
CA LEU A 345 -38.72 -14.68 18.40
C LEU A 345 -39.03 -13.70 19.55
N ASN A 346 -39.18 -14.21 20.76
CA ASN A 346 -39.15 -13.40 21.98
C ASN A 346 -37.70 -12.98 22.22
N VAL A 347 -37.18 -12.11 21.35
CA VAL A 347 -35.96 -11.38 21.65
C VAL A 347 -36.31 -10.48 22.84
N PRO A 348 -35.58 -10.52 23.96
CA PRO A 348 -35.78 -9.58 25.05
C PRO A 348 -35.80 -8.16 24.47
N LYS A 349 -36.86 -7.40 24.76
CA LYS A 349 -36.90 -5.99 24.38
C LYS A 349 -35.71 -5.32 25.01
N VAL A 350 -34.72 -4.96 24.19
CA VAL A 350 -33.52 -4.31 24.68
C VAL A 350 -33.94 -2.95 25.25
N GLY A 351 -33.58 -2.69 26.51
CA GLY A 351 -33.92 -1.44 27.15
C GLY A 351 -33.23 -0.28 26.44
N ARG A 352 -33.89 0.88 26.33
CA ARG A 352 -33.30 2.10 25.71
C ARG A 352 -31.90 2.44 26.26
N ASN A 353 -31.61 2.09 27.51
CA ASN A 353 -30.33 2.38 28.16
C ASN A 353 -29.35 1.20 28.17
N ASP A 354 -29.75 0.02 27.69
CA ASP A 354 -28.90 -1.18 27.67
C ASP A 354 -27.86 -1.09 26.54
N PRO A 355 -26.74 -1.84 26.63
CA PRO A 355 -25.80 -1.99 25.53
C PRO A 355 -26.49 -2.42 24.24
N CYS A 356 -26.18 -1.75 23.14
CA CYS A 356 -26.81 -2.02 21.86
C CYS A 356 -26.35 -3.39 21.32
N PRO A 357 -27.28 -4.27 20.89
CA PRO A 357 -26.94 -5.65 20.52
C PRO A 357 -26.16 -5.75 19.20
N CYS A 358 -25.98 -4.65 18.46
CA CYS A 358 -25.12 -4.60 17.27
C CYS A 358 -23.61 -4.55 17.58
N GLY A 359 -23.22 -4.60 18.86
CA GLY A 359 -21.81 -4.62 19.26
C GLY A 359 -21.12 -3.25 19.24
N SER A 360 -21.83 -2.15 19.00
CA SER A 360 -21.25 -0.80 18.89
C SER A 360 -20.71 -0.21 20.20
N GLY A 361 -20.94 -0.87 21.34
CA GLY A 361 -20.60 -0.38 22.68
C GLY A 361 -21.46 0.81 23.17
N LYS A 362 -22.40 1.31 22.36
CA LYS A 362 -23.30 2.42 22.73
C LYS A 362 -24.57 1.91 23.40
N LYS A 363 -25.26 2.77 24.16
CA LYS A 363 -26.63 2.49 24.65
C LYS A 363 -27.60 2.40 23.47
N TYR A 364 -28.60 1.51 23.53
CA TYR A 364 -29.53 1.26 22.42
C TYR A 364 -30.18 2.54 21.87
N LYS A 365 -30.62 3.47 22.74
CA LYS A 365 -31.21 4.77 22.36
C LYS A 365 -30.29 5.70 21.57
N HIS A 366 -28.99 5.44 21.54
CA HIS A 366 -27.97 6.23 20.84
C HIS A 366 -27.32 5.44 19.69
N CYS A 367 -27.90 4.30 19.33
CA CYS A 367 -27.44 3.47 18.22
C CYS A 367 -28.64 2.94 17.42
N CYS A 368 -28.94 1.65 17.47
CA CYS A 368 -30.03 1.06 16.67
C CYS A 368 -31.43 1.62 17.06
N GLY A 369 -31.61 2.11 18.29
CA GLY A 369 -32.86 2.73 18.74
C GLY A 369 -33.04 4.19 18.34
N VAL A 370 -32.18 4.77 17.49
CA VAL A 370 -32.33 6.13 16.95
C VAL A 370 -33.29 6.16 15.76
N HIS A 371 -33.45 5.03 15.07
CA HIS A 371 -34.27 4.88 13.86
C HIS A 371 -35.56 4.06 14.08
N HIS A 372 -35.93 3.82 15.34
CA HIS A 372 -37.08 3.02 15.74
C HIS A 372 -38.10 3.78 16.58
#